data_AF-A0A0F3RLB4-F1
#
_entry.id   AF-A0A0F3RLB4-F1
#
_cell.length_a   1.000
_cell.length_b   1.000
_cell.length_c   1.000
_cell.angle_alpha   90.00
_cell.angle_beta   90.00
_cell.angle_gamma   90.00
#
_symmetry.space_group_name_H-M   'P 1'
#
loop_
_entity.id
_entity.type
_entity.pdbx_description
1 polymer ?
#
loop_
_entity_poly.entity_id
_entity_poly.type
_entity_poly.pdbx_seq_one_letter_code
_entity_poly.pdbx_strand_id
1 'polypeptide(L)'
;NYEHDYNANVVITGADSAILLSADYIIIPEFNNDHWPGNSIQNPWLNQAIYSKLGLIERNAHYDRKQYILYTILQKAHVSLTNSQFTASGKTTDSQFILKLQLLAFKNPLIHIRVNDLKLQHNQNYTSVDNKSTTFQISPGILLSSADIVKTISATDIEMLIRNPYGFYAKNILRLKPVILNDDQLTQAKFGDFIHKVIHRYTICYKDMEESKLINYFIDIGKQLIDCYNCSSFAKMIWLTKLHQLAEEFVRFDMERRNEGFKIFSEQSGQISLNINNNALNIIAIADRIEYSQNGECYIIDFKTGTVPNKKEVQQGIATQLIIESIILYRGGFKNLPAMMPNKIIYIKITSTKPLLQFTEITVDQEMLDKHVLGLVELLQYYIKDGGVFFPSPVDKLAPKYNNYKHLARYLI
;
A
#
# COMPACT_ATOMS: atom_id res chain seq x y z
N ASN A 1 -9.48 -6.08 16.58
CA ASN A 1 -10.95 -6.22 16.72
C ASN A 1 -11.26 -7.69 16.94
N TYR A 2 -11.35 -8.09 18.21
CA TYR A 2 -11.87 -9.40 18.57
C TYR A 2 -13.39 -9.21 18.69
N GLU A 3 -14.15 -9.76 17.75
CA GLU A 3 -15.61 -9.90 17.95
C GLU A 3 -15.81 -10.87 19.11
N HIS A 4 -16.45 -10.40 20.18
CA HIS A 4 -16.83 -11.27 21.29
C HIS A 4 -18.00 -12.13 20.83
N ASP A 5 -17.69 -13.38 20.48
CA ASP A 5 -18.72 -14.42 20.36
C ASP A 5 -19.21 -14.77 21.77
N TYR A 6 -20.38 -14.26 22.13
CA TYR A 6 -21.00 -14.47 23.44
C TYR A 6 -21.40 -15.94 23.69
N ASN A 7 -21.26 -16.82 22.69
CA ASN A 7 -21.48 -18.26 22.81
C ASN A 7 -20.17 -19.08 22.88
N ALA A 8 -19.01 -18.45 22.96
CA ALA A 8 -17.75 -19.16 23.10
C ALA A 8 -17.60 -19.77 24.50
N ASN A 9 -17.23 -21.05 24.58
CA ASN A 9 -16.93 -21.75 25.83
C ASN A 9 -15.74 -21.15 26.61
N VAL A 10 -14.92 -20.31 25.94
CA VAL A 10 -13.78 -19.60 26.54
C VAL A 10 -13.77 -18.17 26.04
N VAL A 11 -13.75 -17.21 26.96
CA VAL A 11 -13.71 -15.77 26.66
C VAL A 11 -12.41 -15.17 27.17
N ILE A 12 -11.65 -14.51 26.29
CA ILE A 12 -10.44 -13.76 26.63
C ILE A 12 -10.77 -12.27 26.61
N THR A 13 -10.63 -11.60 27.74
CA THR A 13 -11.02 -10.19 27.89
C THR A 13 -10.15 -9.46 28.91
N GLY A 14 -10.18 -8.12 28.88
CA GLY A 14 -9.61 -7.28 29.92
C GLY A 14 -10.35 -7.44 31.25
N ALA A 15 -9.63 -7.21 32.36
CA ALA A 15 -10.13 -7.40 33.71
C ALA A 15 -11.35 -6.51 34.05
N ASP A 16 -11.37 -5.28 33.54
CA ASP A 16 -12.48 -4.34 33.74
C ASP A 16 -13.79 -4.89 33.13
N SER A 17 -13.69 -5.49 31.94
CA SER A 17 -14.84 -6.10 31.26
C SER A 17 -15.24 -7.43 31.91
N ALA A 18 -14.30 -8.17 32.51
CA ALA A 18 -14.60 -9.43 33.20
C ALA A 18 -15.57 -9.26 34.37
N ILE A 19 -15.63 -8.07 34.98
CA ILE A 19 -16.63 -7.72 36.01
C ILE A 19 -18.07 -7.75 35.47
N LEU A 20 -18.28 -7.64 34.16
CA LEU A 20 -19.61 -7.68 33.57
C LEU A 20 -20.01 -9.07 33.09
N LEU A 21 -19.07 -10.03 33.12
CA LEU A 21 -19.28 -11.39 32.63
C LEU A 21 -19.55 -12.36 33.79
N SER A 22 -20.28 -13.43 33.50
CA SER A 22 -20.45 -14.60 34.35
C SER A 22 -19.59 -15.75 33.80
N ALA A 23 -18.84 -16.42 34.67
CA ALA A 23 -18.02 -17.56 34.32
C ALA A 23 -17.95 -18.52 35.52
N ASP A 24 -17.86 -19.83 35.26
CA ASP A 24 -17.67 -20.83 36.33
C ASP A 24 -16.23 -20.82 36.85
N TYR A 25 -15.28 -20.42 36.01
CA TYR A 25 -13.85 -20.39 36.31
C TYR A 25 -13.16 -19.21 35.64
N ILE A 26 -12.24 -18.56 36.35
CA ILE A 26 -11.46 -17.43 35.83
C ILE A 26 -9.97 -17.68 36.03
N ILE A 27 -9.19 -17.45 34.98
CA ILE A 27 -7.72 -17.48 35.04
C ILE A 27 -7.22 -16.05 34.85
N ILE A 28 -6.46 -15.55 35.83
CA ILE A 28 -5.75 -14.27 35.72
C ILE A 28 -4.27 -14.58 35.48
N PRO A 29 -3.82 -14.54 34.22
CA PRO A 29 -2.40 -14.68 33.90
C PRO A 29 -1.63 -13.42 34.25
N GLU A 30 -0.30 -13.55 34.31
CA GLU A 30 0.64 -12.45 34.56
C GLU A 30 0.32 -11.64 35.82
N PHE A 31 0.01 -12.33 36.92
CA PHE A 31 -0.21 -11.73 38.24
C PHE A 31 1.11 -11.25 38.89
N ASN A 32 1.83 -10.42 38.14
CA ASN A 32 3.10 -9.78 38.45
C ASN A 32 2.88 -8.29 38.77
N ASN A 33 3.81 -7.66 39.49
CA ASN A 33 3.64 -6.29 39.97
C ASN A 33 3.41 -5.25 38.86
N ASP A 34 4.01 -5.46 37.69
CA ASP A 34 3.91 -4.56 36.52
C ASP A 34 2.52 -4.54 35.88
N HIS A 35 1.70 -5.58 36.10
CA HIS A 35 0.35 -5.70 35.55
C HIS A 35 -0.75 -5.66 36.64
N TRP A 36 -0.44 -6.16 37.84
CA TRP A 36 -1.33 -6.21 38.99
C TRP A 36 -0.58 -5.76 40.25
N PRO A 37 -0.84 -4.57 40.81
CA PRO A 37 -1.78 -3.54 40.34
C PRO A 37 -1.36 -2.87 39.03
N GLY A 38 -0.09 -2.97 38.65
CA GLY A 38 0.48 -2.28 37.50
C GLY A 38 0.76 -0.80 37.75
N ASN A 39 1.55 -0.22 36.84
CA ASN A 39 1.99 1.16 36.95
C ASN A 39 0.83 2.13 36.69
N SER A 40 0.77 3.22 37.47
CA SER A 40 -0.18 4.30 37.23
C SER A 40 0.04 4.90 35.83
N ILE A 41 -1.01 4.96 35.02
CA ILE A 41 -0.96 5.63 33.71
C ILE A 41 -0.64 7.10 33.94
N GLN A 42 0.54 7.56 33.51
CA GLN A 42 0.87 8.97 33.52
C GLN A 42 0.08 9.67 32.41
N ASN A 43 -0.63 10.75 32.76
CA ASN A 43 -1.29 11.56 31.75
C ASN A 43 -0.21 12.28 30.91
N PRO A 44 -0.23 12.17 29.57
CA PRO A 44 0.82 12.72 28.72
C PRO A 44 0.86 14.26 28.70
N TRP A 45 -0.17 14.94 29.20
CA TRP A 45 -0.27 16.40 29.19
C TRP A 45 -0.22 17.04 30.58
N LEU A 46 -0.59 16.31 31.63
CA LEU A 46 -0.74 16.85 32.98
C LEU A 46 0.10 16.07 33.99
N ASN A 47 0.94 16.79 34.74
CA ASN A 47 1.71 16.20 35.83
C ASN A 47 0.87 16.06 37.12
N GLN A 48 1.37 15.26 38.06
CA GLN A 48 0.67 14.95 39.32
C GLN A 48 0.32 16.20 40.15
N ALA A 49 1.19 17.21 40.13
CA ALA A 49 0.98 18.45 40.89
C ALA A 49 -0.24 19.23 40.38
N ILE A 50 -0.51 19.18 39.06
CA ILE A 50 -1.69 19.81 38.46
C ILE A 50 -2.95 19.01 38.79
N TYR A 51 -2.89 17.67 38.80
CA TYR A 51 -4.02 16.81 39.23
C TYR A 51 -4.50 17.16 40.64
N SER A 52 -3.59 17.24 41.62
CA SER A 52 -3.94 17.55 43.01
C SER A 52 -4.51 18.96 43.16
N LYS A 53 -4.00 19.95 42.40
CA LYS A 53 -4.55 21.33 42.42
C LYS A 53 -5.95 21.44 41.82
N LEU A 54 -6.28 20.60 40.83
CA LEU A 54 -7.60 20.59 40.20
C LEU A 54 -8.62 19.75 40.96
N GLY A 55 -8.25 19.13 42.08
CA GLY A 55 -9.12 18.22 42.84
C GLY A 55 -9.46 16.94 42.07
N LEU A 56 -8.64 16.58 41.07
CA LEU A 56 -8.83 15.37 40.28
C LEU A 56 -8.23 14.16 41.00
N ILE A 57 -8.87 13.01 40.81
CA ILE A 57 -8.54 11.76 41.49
C ILE A 57 -7.07 11.37 41.26
N GLU A 58 -6.34 11.13 42.34
CA GLU A 58 -4.89 10.91 42.37
C GLU A 58 -4.42 9.49 41.98
N ARG A 59 -3.09 9.32 41.91
CA ARG A 59 -2.33 8.09 41.58
C ARG A 59 -2.78 6.83 42.33
N ASN A 60 -3.31 6.96 43.55
CA ASN A 60 -3.82 5.86 44.36
C ASN A 60 -5.09 5.22 43.78
N ALA A 61 -5.88 5.95 42.99
CA ALA A 61 -7.12 5.41 42.44
C ALA A 61 -6.92 4.29 41.43
N HIS A 62 -5.78 4.23 40.75
CA HIS A 62 -5.46 3.09 39.88
C HIS A 62 -5.28 1.81 40.71
N TYR A 63 -4.54 1.91 41.81
CA TYR A 63 -4.34 0.83 42.76
C TYR A 63 -5.67 0.37 43.36
N ASP A 64 -6.46 1.32 43.85
CA ASP A 64 -7.75 1.05 44.50
C ASP A 64 -8.76 0.44 43.52
N ARG A 65 -8.80 0.94 42.28
CA ARG A 65 -9.63 0.38 41.20
C ARG A 65 -9.22 -1.06 40.89
N LYS A 66 -7.93 -1.34 40.73
CA LYS A 66 -7.42 -2.70 40.48
C LYS A 66 -7.70 -3.64 41.65
N GLN A 67 -7.58 -3.14 42.88
CA GLN A 67 -7.94 -3.90 44.08
C GLN A 67 -9.44 -4.23 44.10
N TYR A 68 -10.30 -3.26 43.76
CA TYR A 68 -11.75 -3.47 43.65
C TYR A 68 -12.13 -4.46 42.53
N ILE A 69 -11.47 -4.37 41.38
CA ILE A 69 -11.66 -5.31 40.27
C ILE A 69 -11.30 -6.74 40.72
N LEU A 70 -10.13 -6.91 41.34
CA LEU A 70 -9.69 -8.21 41.86
C LEU A 70 -10.68 -8.77 42.88
N TYR A 71 -11.11 -7.94 43.84
CA TYR A 71 -12.11 -8.33 44.84
C TYR A 71 -13.40 -8.82 44.19
N THR A 72 -13.89 -8.11 43.18
CA THR A 72 -15.14 -8.46 42.48
C THR A 72 -15.01 -9.76 41.70
N ILE A 73 -13.86 -9.99 41.04
CA ILE A 73 -13.60 -11.24 40.30
C ILE A 73 -13.52 -12.43 41.27
N LEU A 74 -12.82 -12.27 42.40
CA LEU A 74 -12.66 -13.34 43.41
C LEU A 74 -13.98 -13.80 44.04
N GLN A 75 -15.06 -13.00 43.95
CA GLN A 75 -16.39 -13.38 44.45
C GLN A 75 -17.23 -14.16 43.45
N LYS A 76 -16.87 -14.11 42.16
CA LYS A 76 -17.74 -14.59 41.08
C LYS A 76 -17.54 -16.05 40.73
N ALA A 77 -16.31 -16.54 40.85
CA ALA A 77 -15.90 -17.82 40.29
C ALA A 77 -14.71 -18.39 41.05
N HIS A 78 -14.37 -19.65 40.76
CA HIS A 78 -13.05 -20.16 41.11
C HIS A 78 -11.98 -19.44 40.30
N VAL A 79 -11.01 -18.82 40.99
CA VAL A 79 -9.97 -18.02 40.35
C VAL A 79 -8.59 -18.66 40.50
N SER A 80 -7.88 -18.82 39.39
CA SER A 80 -6.45 -19.11 39.38
C SER A 80 -5.64 -17.86 39.07
N LEU A 81 -4.70 -17.52 39.94
CA LEU A 81 -3.73 -16.46 39.74
C LEU A 81 -2.41 -17.11 39.34
N THR A 82 -1.87 -16.75 38.17
CA THR A 82 -0.56 -17.25 37.73
C THR A 82 0.40 -16.10 37.52
N ASN A 83 1.57 -16.17 38.15
CA ASN A 83 2.68 -15.23 37.99
C ASN A 83 3.76 -15.86 37.11
N SER A 84 4.36 -15.08 36.21
CA SER A 84 5.58 -15.50 35.53
C SER A 84 6.80 -15.09 36.35
N GLN A 85 7.86 -15.91 36.36
CA GLN A 85 9.16 -15.54 36.95
C GLN A 85 10.06 -14.80 35.95
N PHE A 86 9.79 -14.96 34.65
CA PHE A 86 10.58 -14.37 33.56
C PHE A 86 9.68 -13.92 32.41
N THR A 87 10.05 -12.80 31.79
CA THR A 87 9.46 -12.28 30.55
C THR A 87 10.56 -12.05 29.51
N ALA A 88 10.19 -11.71 28.28
CA ALA A 88 11.17 -11.32 27.25
C ALA A 88 12.04 -10.13 27.68
N SER A 89 11.55 -9.27 28.57
CA SER A 89 12.24 -8.11 29.14
C SER A 89 13.11 -8.41 30.36
N GLY A 90 13.09 -9.64 30.89
CA GLY A 90 13.91 -10.06 32.04
C GLY A 90 13.11 -10.65 33.20
N LYS A 91 13.73 -10.69 34.38
CA LYS A 91 13.15 -11.25 35.62
C LYS A 91 12.02 -10.36 36.12
N THR A 92 10.88 -10.95 36.47
CA THR A 92 9.70 -10.26 36.99
C THR A 92 9.59 -10.35 38.51
N THR A 93 8.73 -9.50 39.08
CA THR A 93 8.39 -9.53 40.50
C THR A 93 6.93 -9.93 40.70
N ASP A 94 6.66 -10.61 41.80
CA ASP A 94 5.32 -11.03 42.18
C ASP A 94 4.42 -9.82 42.46
N SER A 95 3.12 -9.96 42.17
CA SER A 95 2.16 -8.92 42.51
C SER A 95 2.15 -8.65 44.01
N GLN A 96 2.17 -7.36 44.39
CA GLN A 96 1.98 -6.93 45.78
C GLN A 96 0.65 -7.42 46.38
N PHE A 97 -0.35 -7.72 45.55
CA PHE A 97 -1.62 -8.28 46.02
C PHE A 97 -1.49 -9.71 46.56
N ILE A 98 -0.48 -10.48 46.14
CA ILE A 98 -0.25 -11.84 46.66
C ILE A 98 -0.01 -11.80 48.17
N LEU A 99 0.85 -10.89 48.64
CA LEU A 99 1.13 -10.76 50.07
C LEU A 99 -0.13 -10.39 50.86
N LYS A 100 -0.95 -9.48 50.32
CA LYS A 100 -2.25 -9.13 50.95
C LYS A 100 -3.19 -10.33 51.03
N LEU A 101 -3.31 -11.11 49.95
CA LEU A 101 -4.14 -12.31 49.93
C LEU A 101 -3.64 -13.36 50.93
N GLN A 102 -2.33 -13.60 50.98
CA GLN A 102 -1.72 -14.51 51.97
C GLN A 102 -1.98 -14.05 53.41
N LEU A 103 -1.85 -12.74 53.69
CA LEU A 103 -2.15 -12.18 55.01
C LEU A 103 -3.64 -12.32 55.36
N LEU A 104 -4.54 -12.15 54.40
CA LEU A 104 -5.98 -12.37 54.60
C LEU A 104 -6.29 -13.84 54.88
N ALA A 105 -5.68 -14.76 54.14
CA ALA A 105 -5.81 -16.20 54.37
C ALA A 105 -5.26 -16.63 55.73
N PHE A 106 -4.14 -16.04 56.16
CA PHE A 106 -3.58 -16.30 57.48
C PHE A 106 -4.51 -15.83 58.61
N LYS A 107 -5.15 -14.66 58.45
CA LYS A 107 -6.04 -14.06 59.46
C LYS A 107 -7.46 -14.64 59.46
N ASN A 108 -7.90 -15.25 58.36
CA ASN A 108 -9.26 -15.76 58.22
C ASN A 108 -9.24 -17.23 57.78
N PRO A 109 -9.59 -18.18 58.68
CA PRO A 109 -9.54 -19.62 58.39
C PRO A 109 -10.53 -20.08 57.30
N LEU A 110 -11.47 -19.22 56.90
CA LEU A 110 -12.41 -19.49 55.80
C LEU A 110 -11.81 -19.20 54.42
N ILE A 111 -10.66 -18.52 54.34
CA ILE A 111 -9.99 -18.20 53.09
C ILE A 111 -8.89 -19.24 52.84
N HIS A 112 -9.11 -20.10 51.85
CA HIS A 112 -8.13 -21.11 51.44
C HIS A 112 -7.39 -20.67 50.18
N ILE A 113 -6.09 -20.43 50.31
CA ILE A 113 -5.20 -20.21 49.17
C ILE A 113 -4.34 -21.47 48.99
N ARG A 114 -4.49 -22.14 47.85
CA ARG A 114 -3.59 -23.21 47.43
C ARG A 114 -2.49 -22.61 46.56
N VAL A 115 -1.26 -22.64 47.06
CA VAL A 115 -0.08 -22.30 46.27
C VAL A 115 0.44 -23.60 45.68
N ASN A 116 0.22 -23.78 44.38
CA ASN A 116 0.81 -24.88 43.64
C ASN A 116 1.94 -24.30 42.79
N ASP A 117 3.15 -24.84 42.94
CA ASP A 117 4.13 -24.74 41.86
C ASP A 117 3.53 -25.54 40.70
N LEU A 118 2.98 -24.85 39.70
CA LEU A 118 2.58 -25.44 38.44
C LEU A 118 3.86 -25.89 37.71
N LYS A 119 4.51 -26.94 38.21
CA LYS A 119 5.35 -27.78 37.37
C LYS A 119 4.36 -28.43 36.42
N LEU A 120 4.32 -27.93 35.19
CA LEU A 120 3.68 -28.63 34.08
C LEU A 120 4.19 -30.06 34.13
N GLN A 121 3.40 -30.98 34.70
CA GLN A 121 3.69 -32.38 34.56
C GLN A 121 3.57 -32.62 33.07
N HIS A 122 4.69 -32.94 32.42
CA HIS A 122 4.76 -33.31 31.01
C HIS A 122 3.93 -34.57 30.68
N ASN A 123 3.18 -35.09 31.66
CA ASN A 123 2.38 -36.30 31.60
C ASN A 123 0.89 -36.00 31.66
N GLN A 124 0.42 -35.10 30.80
CA GLN A 124 -0.92 -35.27 30.28
C GLN A 124 -0.75 -35.55 28.80
N ASN A 125 -0.99 -36.82 28.43
CA ASN A 125 -1.48 -37.16 27.11
C ASN A 125 -2.72 -36.30 26.92
N TYR A 126 -2.56 -35.09 26.37
CA TYR A 126 -3.65 -34.45 25.67
C TYR A 126 -4.02 -35.49 24.62
N THR A 127 -5.10 -36.24 24.87
CA THR A 127 -5.74 -37.02 23.83
C THR A 127 -5.89 -36.04 22.70
N SER A 128 -5.13 -36.27 21.63
CA SER A 128 -5.22 -35.48 20.42
C SER A 128 -6.70 -35.35 20.17
N VAL A 129 -7.24 -34.16 20.40
CA VAL A 129 -8.59 -33.87 19.93
C VAL A 129 -8.47 -34.21 18.46
N ASP A 130 -9.29 -35.16 18.04
CA ASP A 130 -9.40 -35.61 16.66
C ASP A 130 -10.01 -34.46 15.86
N ASN A 131 -9.34 -33.30 15.88
CA ASN A 131 -9.35 -32.36 14.82
C ASN A 131 -8.75 -33.14 13.66
N LYS A 132 -9.63 -33.87 12.96
CA LYS A 132 -9.58 -33.89 11.52
C LYS A 132 -9.63 -32.43 11.07
N SER A 133 -8.54 -31.72 11.27
CA SER A 133 -8.15 -30.66 10.37
C SER A 133 -8.06 -31.37 9.05
N THR A 134 -9.16 -31.34 8.30
CA THR A 134 -9.06 -31.25 6.85
C THR A 134 -8.17 -30.05 6.62
N THR A 135 -6.86 -30.29 6.63
CA THR A 135 -5.89 -29.43 5.99
C THR A 135 -6.28 -29.48 4.52
N PHE A 136 -7.20 -28.61 4.13
CA PHE A 136 -7.42 -28.32 2.73
C PHE A 136 -6.05 -27.85 2.23
N GLN A 137 -5.37 -28.69 1.46
CA GLN A 137 -4.31 -28.23 0.60
C GLN A 137 -4.99 -27.32 -0.42
N ILE A 138 -5.00 -26.02 -0.12
CA ILE A 138 -5.41 -25.02 -1.09
C ILE A 138 -4.34 -25.07 -2.17
N SER A 139 -4.66 -25.68 -3.31
CA SER A 139 -3.83 -25.55 -4.50
C SER A 139 -3.82 -24.07 -4.89
N PRO A 140 -2.65 -23.39 -4.89
CA PRO A 140 -2.61 -21.95 -5.10
C PRO A 140 -2.86 -21.56 -6.58
N GLY A 141 -2.85 -22.54 -7.50
CA GLY A 141 -3.13 -22.32 -8.92
C GLY A 141 -4.62 -22.15 -9.18
N ILE A 142 -5.02 -20.98 -9.66
CA ILE A 142 -6.36 -20.74 -10.19
C ILE A 142 -6.26 -20.87 -11.70
N LEU A 143 -6.83 -21.94 -12.26
CA LEU A 143 -7.16 -21.98 -13.68
C LEU A 143 -8.29 -20.99 -13.90
N LEU A 144 -7.99 -19.88 -14.57
CA LEU A 144 -9.01 -18.91 -14.95
C LEU A 144 -10.00 -19.59 -15.91
N SER A 145 -11.29 -19.46 -15.63
CA SER A 145 -12.29 -19.85 -16.63
C SER A 145 -12.19 -18.92 -17.83
N SER A 146 -12.66 -19.34 -19.00
CA SER A 146 -12.67 -18.48 -20.20
C SER A 146 -13.45 -17.17 -19.98
N ALA A 147 -14.40 -17.15 -19.05
CA ALA A 147 -15.16 -15.95 -18.68
C ALA A 147 -14.34 -14.96 -17.83
N ASP A 148 -13.34 -15.44 -17.09
CA ASP A 148 -12.49 -14.64 -16.20
C ASP A 148 -11.27 -14.03 -16.90
N ILE A 149 -11.02 -14.42 -18.17
CA ILE A 149 -9.91 -13.88 -18.97
C ILE A 149 -10.14 -12.39 -19.24
N VAL A 150 -9.20 -11.58 -18.75
CA VAL A 150 -9.20 -10.13 -18.93
C VAL A 150 -8.93 -9.80 -20.40
N LYS A 151 -9.94 -9.32 -21.13
CA LYS A 151 -9.83 -9.00 -22.56
C LYS A 151 -8.99 -7.77 -22.88
N THR A 152 -8.85 -6.85 -21.92
CA THR A 152 -8.12 -5.58 -22.10
C THR A 152 -7.18 -5.38 -20.94
N ILE A 153 -5.88 -5.25 -21.23
CA ILE A 153 -4.82 -5.10 -20.24
C ILE A 153 -4.06 -3.82 -20.57
N SER A 154 -3.94 -2.91 -19.61
CA SER A 154 -3.17 -1.68 -19.80
C SER A 154 -1.67 -1.89 -19.58
N ALA A 155 -0.85 -0.98 -20.08
CA ALA A 155 0.59 -1.01 -19.84
C ALA A 155 0.96 -0.99 -18.35
N THR A 156 0.19 -0.26 -17.54
CA THR A 156 0.35 -0.23 -16.07
C THR A 156 -0.09 -1.52 -15.40
N ASP A 157 -1.10 -2.21 -15.96
CA ASP A 157 -1.52 -3.51 -15.46
C ASP A 157 -0.48 -4.60 -15.72
N ILE A 158 0.25 -4.53 -16.84
CA ILE A 158 1.37 -5.45 -17.11
C ILE A 158 2.50 -5.26 -16.10
N GLU A 159 2.88 -4.01 -15.80
CA GLU A 159 3.87 -3.73 -14.75
C GLU A 159 3.38 -4.25 -13.39
N MET A 160 2.09 -4.06 -13.08
CA MET A 160 1.48 -4.61 -11.86
C MET A 160 1.49 -6.14 -11.85
N LEU A 161 1.23 -6.81 -12.97
CA LEU A 161 1.30 -8.26 -13.08
C LEU A 161 2.72 -8.79 -12.81
N ILE A 162 3.75 -8.07 -13.23
CA ILE A 162 5.15 -8.44 -12.97
C ILE A 162 5.52 -8.21 -11.50
N ARG A 163 5.20 -7.03 -10.95
CA ARG A 163 5.62 -6.61 -9.59
C ARG A 163 4.74 -7.19 -8.48
N ASN A 164 3.45 -7.37 -8.74
CA ASN A 164 2.43 -7.81 -7.81
C ASN A 164 1.27 -8.54 -8.54
N PRO A 165 1.50 -9.78 -8.99
CA PRO A 165 0.48 -10.62 -9.63
C PRO A 165 -0.83 -10.67 -8.85
N TYR A 166 -0.77 -10.80 -7.52
CA TYR A 166 -1.97 -10.78 -6.68
C TYR A 166 -2.76 -9.46 -6.78
N GLY A 167 -2.07 -8.32 -6.87
CA GLY A 167 -2.71 -7.02 -7.10
C GLY A 167 -3.41 -6.94 -8.46
N PHE A 168 -2.80 -7.52 -9.49
CA PHE A 168 -3.45 -7.69 -10.80
C PHE A 168 -4.70 -8.56 -10.70
N TYR A 169 -4.62 -9.70 -10.01
CA TYR A 169 -5.76 -10.57 -9.77
C TYR A 169 -6.91 -9.85 -9.05
N ALA A 170 -6.61 -9.17 -7.94
CA ALA A 170 -7.62 -8.42 -7.19
C ALA A 170 -8.28 -7.29 -8.00
N LYS A 171 -7.48 -6.52 -8.75
CA LYS A 171 -7.95 -5.36 -9.53
C LYS A 171 -8.67 -5.77 -10.82
N ASN A 172 -8.06 -6.64 -11.64
CA ASN A 172 -8.49 -6.89 -13.02
C ASN A 172 -9.41 -8.10 -13.14
N ILE A 173 -9.20 -9.13 -12.31
CA ILE A 173 -10.00 -10.36 -12.35
C ILE A 173 -11.17 -10.26 -11.36
N LEU A 174 -10.90 -10.01 -10.07
CA LEU A 174 -11.95 -9.85 -9.06
C LEU A 174 -12.66 -8.48 -9.13
N ARG A 175 -12.11 -7.51 -9.86
CA ARG A 175 -12.66 -6.16 -10.04
C ARG A 175 -12.87 -5.40 -8.73
N LEU A 176 -12.05 -5.69 -7.73
CA LEU A 176 -12.07 -4.99 -6.45
C LEU A 176 -11.53 -3.57 -6.62
N LYS A 177 -12.26 -2.58 -6.10
CA LYS A 177 -11.83 -1.19 -6.08
C LYS A 177 -11.37 -0.83 -4.67
N PRO A 178 -10.19 -0.21 -4.50
CA PRO A 178 -9.76 0.27 -3.19
C PRO A 178 -10.75 1.33 -2.70
N VAL A 179 -11.09 1.27 -1.41
CA VAL A 179 -11.90 2.29 -0.76
C VAL A 179 -11.04 3.53 -0.56
N ILE A 180 -11.42 4.63 -1.21
CA ILE A 180 -10.77 5.93 -1.03
C ILE A 180 -11.47 6.61 0.14
N LEU A 181 -10.83 6.65 1.31
CA LEU A 181 -11.30 7.44 2.45
C LEU A 181 -11.00 8.92 2.15
N ASN A 182 -12.00 9.79 2.37
CA ASN A 182 -12.04 11.21 1.98
C ASN A 182 -10.68 11.87 1.72
N ASP A 183 -10.53 12.29 0.46
CA ASP A 183 -9.27 12.51 -0.23
C ASP A 183 -8.80 13.96 -0.13
N ASP A 184 -8.74 14.49 1.09
CA ASP A 184 -8.19 15.83 1.39
C ASP A 184 -6.66 15.86 1.41
N GLN A 185 -6.00 14.71 1.23
CA GLN A 185 -4.57 14.61 1.32
C GLN A 185 -3.90 15.01 0.00
N LEU A 186 -2.97 15.97 0.12
CA LEU A 186 -1.96 16.31 -0.87
C LEU A 186 -1.11 15.09 -1.24
N THR A 187 -1.53 14.31 -2.22
CA THR A 187 -0.71 13.21 -2.73
C THR A 187 0.14 13.65 -3.92
N GLN A 188 1.38 13.15 -3.98
CA GLN A 188 2.28 13.37 -5.11
C GLN A 188 1.69 12.82 -6.43
N ALA A 189 0.85 11.78 -6.35
CA ALA A 189 0.15 11.21 -7.49
C ALA A 189 -0.85 12.20 -8.11
N LYS A 190 -1.67 12.88 -7.30
CA LYS A 190 -2.59 13.92 -7.80
C LYS A 190 -1.85 15.11 -8.41
N PHE A 191 -0.73 15.51 -7.82
CA PHE A 191 0.11 16.56 -8.41
C PHE A 191 0.67 16.12 -9.77
N GLY A 192 1.09 14.86 -9.90
CA GLY A 192 1.47 14.28 -11.20
C GLY A 192 0.34 14.41 -12.23
N ASP A 193 -0.85 13.90 -11.93
CA ASP A 193 -2.03 14.01 -12.81
C ASP A 193 -2.34 15.46 -13.21
N PHE A 194 -2.26 16.40 -12.27
CA PHE A 194 -2.42 17.83 -12.55
C PHE A 194 -1.39 18.34 -13.58
N ILE A 195 -0.11 18.02 -13.39
CA ILE A 195 0.95 18.45 -14.30
C ILE A 195 0.77 17.84 -15.70
N HIS A 196 0.42 16.55 -15.81
CA HIS A 196 0.18 15.92 -17.12
C HIS A 196 -0.96 16.61 -17.86
N LYS A 197 -2.06 16.93 -17.17
CA LYS A 197 -3.18 17.66 -17.79
C LYS A 197 -2.80 19.06 -18.25
N VAL A 198 -1.97 19.77 -17.49
CA VAL A 198 -1.47 21.09 -17.91
C VAL A 198 -0.59 20.97 -19.16
N ILE A 199 0.37 20.04 -19.16
CA ILE A 199 1.25 19.76 -20.31
C ILE A 199 0.42 19.40 -21.53
N HIS A 200 -0.53 18.47 -21.37
CA HIS A 200 -1.43 18.05 -22.44
C HIS A 200 -2.20 19.23 -23.04
N ARG A 201 -2.89 20.00 -22.19
CA ARG A 201 -3.69 21.16 -22.61
C ARG A 201 -2.84 22.21 -23.32
N TYR A 202 -1.63 22.46 -22.81
CA TYR A 202 -0.66 23.35 -23.45
C TYR A 202 -0.25 22.83 -24.82
N THR A 203 0.06 21.54 -24.96
CA THR A 203 0.49 20.94 -26.23
C THR A 203 -0.59 21.00 -27.30
N ILE A 204 -1.84 20.62 -26.97
CA ILE A 204 -2.93 20.58 -27.97
C ILE A 204 -3.45 21.97 -28.36
N CYS A 205 -3.30 22.97 -27.48
CA CYS A 205 -3.72 24.35 -27.72
C CYS A 205 -2.53 25.27 -28.04
N TYR A 206 -1.36 24.70 -28.34
CA TYR A 206 -0.14 25.45 -28.63
C TYR A 206 -0.34 26.43 -29.79
N LYS A 207 0.19 27.64 -29.61
CA LYS A 207 0.25 28.68 -30.64
C LYS A 207 1.65 29.26 -30.66
N ASP A 208 2.21 29.43 -31.85
CA ASP A 208 3.53 30.03 -32.00
C ASP A 208 3.50 31.51 -31.56
N MET A 209 4.25 31.81 -30.50
CA MET A 209 4.26 33.08 -29.79
C MET A 209 5.61 33.28 -29.10
N GLU A 210 5.90 34.51 -28.69
CA GLU A 210 7.10 34.83 -27.89
C GLU A 210 7.13 34.02 -26.58
N GLU A 211 8.34 33.61 -26.17
CA GLU A 211 8.59 32.77 -24.99
C GLU A 211 7.87 33.28 -23.73
N SER A 212 7.93 34.59 -23.46
CA SER A 212 7.28 35.20 -22.29
C SER A 212 5.75 35.02 -22.28
N LYS A 213 5.12 35.06 -23.46
CA LYS A 213 3.67 34.82 -23.61
C LYS A 213 3.34 33.34 -23.45
N LEU A 214 4.19 32.44 -23.94
CA LEU A 214 4.03 31.00 -23.75
C LEU A 214 4.16 30.59 -22.28
N ILE A 215 5.12 31.15 -21.54
CA ILE A 215 5.28 30.94 -20.10
C ILE A 215 4.01 31.35 -19.35
N ASN A 216 3.50 32.55 -19.61
CA ASN A 216 2.25 33.01 -18.99
C ASN A 216 1.06 32.13 -19.38
N TYR A 217 0.97 31.72 -20.65
CA TYR A 217 -0.08 30.85 -21.14
C TYR A 217 -0.08 29.48 -20.44
N PHE A 218 1.10 28.87 -20.26
CA PHE A 218 1.26 27.61 -19.52
C PHE A 218 0.79 27.74 -18.06
N ILE A 219 1.15 28.84 -17.39
CA ILE A 219 0.72 29.12 -16.02
C ILE A 219 -0.79 29.31 -15.94
N ASP A 220 -1.39 30.03 -16.88
CA ASP A 220 -2.82 30.31 -16.89
C ASP A 220 -3.67 29.06 -17.14
N ILE A 221 -3.19 28.12 -17.96
CA ILE A 221 -3.79 26.78 -18.08
C ILE A 221 -3.84 26.08 -16.71
N GLY A 222 -2.73 26.13 -15.96
CA GLY A 222 -2.68 25.56 -14.61
C GLY A 222 -3.66 26.19 -13.65
N LYS A 223 -3.78 27.53 -13.66
CA LYS A 223 -4.77 28.25 -12.84
C LYS A 223 -6.21 27.86 -13.19
N GLN A 224 -6.51 27.57 -14.45
CA GLN A 224 -7.85 27.13 -14.86
C GLN A 224 -8.14 25.69 -14.42
N LEU A 225 -7.14 24.80 -14.51
CA LEU A 225 -7.31 23.38 -14.20
C LEU A 225 -7.30 23.08 -12.70
N ILE A 226 -6.67 23.93 -11.88
CA ILE A 226 -6.54 23.68 -10.43
C ILE A 226 -7.89 23.63 -9.71
N ASP A 227 -8.91 24.32 -10.23
CA ASP A 227 -10.23 24.37 -9.62
C ASP A 227 -11.05 23.09 -9.82
N CYS A 228 -10.65 22.24 -10.76
CA CYS A 228 -11.22 20.90 -10.91
C CYS A 228 -10.78 19.94 -9.80
N TYR A 229 -9.79 20.30 -8.98
CA TYR A 229 -9.30 19.46 -7.89
C TYR A 229 -9.94 19.87 -6.56
N ASN A 230 -10.58 18.89 -5.91
CA ASN A 230 -11.12 19.04 -4.57
C ASN A 230 -9.99 18.87 -3.53
N CYS A 231 -9.27 19.96 -3.25
CA CYS A 231 -8.23 20.03 -2.23
C CYS A 231 -8.20 21.42 -1.57
N SER A 232 -7.55 21.52 -0.42
CA SER A 232 -7.49 22.77 0.35
C SER A 232 -6.84 23.92 -0.44
N SER A 233 -7.20 25.17 -0.12
CA SER A 233 -6.59 26.34 -0.78
C SER A 233 -5.07 26.38 -0.63
N PHE A 234 -4.55 25.91 0.51
CA PHE A 234 -3.10 25.76 0.74
C PHE A 234 -2.46 24.74 -0.21
N ALA A 235 -3.13 23.61 -0.46
CA ALA A 235 -2.71 22.60 -1.41
C ALA A 235 -2.60 23.15 -2.83
N LYS A 236 -3.65 23.84 -3.28
CA LYS A 236 -3.69 24.51 -4.58
C LYS A 236 -2.55 25.51 -4.74
N MET A 237 -2.31 26.34 -3.72
CA MET A 237 -1.22 27.31 -3.71
C MET A 237 0.15 26.64 -3.93
N ILE A 238 0.44 25.55 -3.20
CA ILE A 238 1.70 24.81 -3.37
C ILE A 238 1.88 24.30 -4.80
N TRP A 239 0.83 23.71 -5.39
CA TRP A 239 0.91 23.17 -6.75
C TRP A 239 1.11 24.26 -7.80
N LEU A 240 0.42 25.39 -7.65
CA LEU A 240 0.62 26.55 -8.52
C LEU A 240 2.02 27.13 -8.39
N THR A 241 2.60 27.21 -7.17
CA THR A 241 3.99 27.64 -6.99
C THR A 241 4.97 26.71 -7.72
N LYS A 242 4.79 25.40 -7.60
CA LYS A 242 5.64 24.42 -8.32
C LYS A 242 5.49 24.53 -9.83
N LEU A 243 4.26 24.70 -10.32
CA LEU A 243 4.00 24.92 -11.73
C LEU A 243 4.69 26.20 -12.24
N HIS A 244 4.63 27.28 -11.46
CA HIS A 244 5.23 28.56 -11.82
C HIS A 244 6.76 28.48 -11.91
N GLN A 245 7.40 27.68 -11.06
CA GLN A 245 8.83 27.39 -11.14
C GLN A 245 9.18 26.57 -12.39
N LEU A 246 8.34 25.58 -12.72
CA LEU A 246 8.52 24.70 -13.88
C LEU A 246 8.32 25.41 -15.22
N ALA A 247 7.45 26.41 -15.28
CA ALA A 247 6.94 27.01 -16.52
C ALA A 247 8.05 27.47 -17.48
N GLU A 248 9.06 28.19 -16.98
CA GLU A 248 10.17 28.68 -17.81
C GLU A 248 10.97 27.53 -18.43
N GLU A 249 11.36 26.54 -17.63
CA GLU A 249 12.20 25.42 -18.08
C GLU A 249 11.44 24.49 -19.02
N PHE A 250 10.16 24.22 -18.75
CA PHE A 250 9.31 23.41 -19.62
C PHE A 250 9.00 24.09 -20.95
N VAL A 251 8.68 25.39 -20.96
CA VAL A 251 8.38 26.12 -22.20
C VAL A 251 9.61 26.22 -23.08
N ARG A 252 10.79 26.51 -22.52
CA ARG A 252 12.05 26.49 -23.29
C ARG A 252 12.33 25.12 -23.90
N PHE A 253 12.22 24.07 -23.10
CA PHE A 253 12.34 22.70 -23.59
C PHE A 253 11.37 22.44 -24.75
N ASP A 254 10.08 22.74 -24.60
CA ASP A 254 9.10 22.51 -25.66
C ASP A 254 9.37 23.32 -26.94
N MET A 255 9.79 24.59 -26.80
CA MET A 255 10.16 25.45 -27.92
C MET A 255 11.39 24.91 -28.66
N GLU A 256 12.43 24.49 -27.94
CA GLU A 256 13.62 23.88 -28.54
C GLU A 256 13.25 22.64 -29.37
N ARG A 257 12.43 21.73 -28.82
CA ARG A 257 11.95 20.55 -29.55
C ARG A 257 11.17 20.93 -30.82
N ARG A 258 10.33 21.97 -30.77
CA ARG A 258 9.58 22.44 -31.95
C ARG A 258 10.50 23.08 -33.00
N ASN A 259 11.50 23.85 -32.56
CA ASN A 259 12.48 24.49 -33.44
C ASN A 259 13.38 23.46 -34.14
N GLU A 260 13.65 22.32 -33.50
CA GLU A 260 14.31 21.16 -34.09
C GLU A 260 13.43 20.41 -35.12
N GLY A 261 12.19 20.86 -35.32
CA GLY A 261 11.26 20.31 -36.32
C GLY A 261 10.41 19.14 -35.83
N PHE A 262 10.36 18.88 -34.52
CA PHE A 262 9.48 17.85 -33.98
C PHE A 262 8.02 18.28 -34.00
N LYS A 263 7.17 17.44 -34.58
CA LYS A 263 5.74 17.41 -34.33
C LYS A 263 5.50 16.69 -33.01
N ILE A 264 4.70 17.32 -32.14
CA ILE A 264 4.45 16.83 -30.79
C ILE A 264 3.00 16.42 -30.67
N PHE A 265 2.77 15.21 -30.20
CA PHE A 265 1.48 14.63 -29.90
C PHE A 265 1.43 14.34 -28.40
N SER A 266 0.31 14.63 -27.74
CA SER A 266 0.17 14.40 -26.30
C SER A 266 -1.09 13.58 -25.99
N GLU A 267 -1.03 12.77 -24.92
CA GLU A 267 -2.10 11.87 -24.45
C GLU A 267 -2.66 11.00 -25.59
N GLN A 268 -1.76 10.43 -26.41
CA GLN A 268 -2.18 9.59 -27.52
C GLN A 268 -2.60 8.22 -27.00
N SER A 269 -3.86 7.86 -27.22
CA SER A 269 -4.36 6.53 -26.91
C SER A 269 -4.01 5.57 -28.05
N GLY A 270 -3.45 4.41 -27.69
CA GLY A 270 -3.10 3.37 -28.63
C GLY A 270 -3.43 1.97 -28.11
N GLN A 271 -3.57 1.04 -29.05
CA GLN A 271 -3.84 -0.35 -28.74
C GLN A 271 -3.23 -1.31 -29.76
N ILE A 272 -2.91 -2.50 -29.31
CA ILE A 272 -2.59 -3.65 -30.16
C ILE A 272 -3.38 -4.87 -29.71
N SER A 273 -3.69 -5.76 -30.64
CA SER A 273 -4.29 -7.05 -30.32
C SER A 273 -3.21 -8.14 -30.34
N LEU A 274 -3.16 -8.94 -29.28
CA LEU A 274 -2.33 -10.14 -29.17
C LEU A 274 -3.24 -11.36 -29.08
N ASN A 275 -2.89 -12.43 -29.79
CA ASN A 275 -3.59 -13.70 -29.66
C ASN A 275 -2.81 -14.62 -28.71
N ILE A 276 -3.39 -14.90 -27.55
CA ILE A 276 -2.79 -15.74 -26.51
C ILE A 276 -3.72 -16.93 -26.27
N ASN A 277 -3.26 -18.14 -26.63
CA ASN A 277 -4.02 -19.38 -26.45
C ASN A 277 -5.46 -19.30 -27.02
N ASN A 278 -5.60 -18.85 -28.27
CA ASN A 278 -6.89 -18.59 -28.96
C ASN A 278 -7.76 -17.48 -28.35
N ASN A 279 -7.25 -16.71 -27.39
CA ASN A 279 -7.93 -15.54 -26.85
C ASN A 279 -7.30 -14.27 -27.41
N ALA A 280 -8.14 -13.42 -28.03
CA ALA A 280 -7.73 -12.08 -28.44
C ALA A 280 -7.71 -11.14 -27.22
N LEU A 281 -6.53 -10.64 -26.89
CA LEU A 281 -6.29 -9.67 -25.82
C LEU A 281 -5.88 -8.34 -26.41
N ASN A 282 -6.48 -7.26 -25.91
CA ASN A 282 -6.11 -5.91 -26.28
C ASN A 282 -5.14 -5.33 -25.25
N ILE A 283 -3.93 -5.00 -25.69
CA ILE A 283 -2.97 -4.25 -24.88
C ILE A 283 -3.14 -2.77 -25.20
N ILE A 284 -3.43 -1.97 -24.18
CA ILE A 284 -3.71 -0.54 -24.32
C ILE A 284 -2.68 0.31 -23.58
N ALA A 285 -2.39 1.48 -24.11
CA ALA A 285 -1.60 2.50 -23.43
C ALA A 285 -2.07 3.89 -23.82
N ILE A 286 -1.70 4.87 -23.00
CA ILE A 286 -1.82 6.29 -23.30
C ILE A 286 -0.43 6.86 -23.14
N ALA A 287 0.17 7.30 -24.24
CA ALA A 287 1.48 7.93 -24.22
C ALA A 287 1.33 9.41 -23.87
N ASP A 288 2.02 9.86 -22.82
CA ASP A 288 1.98 11.26 -22.36
C ASP A 288 2.38 12.22 -23.50
N ARG A 289 3.48 11.90 -24.18
CA ARG A 289 4.03 12.67 -25.29
C ARG A 289 4.78 11.79 -26.29
N ILE A 290 4.42 11.90 -27.56
CA ILE A 290 5.14 11.31 -28.70
C ILE A 290 5.65 12.46 -29.56
N GLU A 291 6.93 12.41 -29.90
CA GLU A 291 7.58 13.40 -30.75
C GLU A 291 8.07 12.74 -32.03
N TYR A 292 7.84 13.40 -33.16
CA TYR A 292 8.23 12.90 -34.48
C TYR A 292 8.78 14.03 -35.36
N SER A 293 10.01 13.87 -35.85
CA SER A 293 10.65 14.82 -36.78
C SER A 293 10.61 14.31 -38.21
N GLN A 294 10.65 15.25 -39.18
CA GLN A 294 10.73 14.92 -40.61
C GLN A 294 12.01 14.14 -40.98
N ASN A 295 13.06 14.24 -40.15
CA ASN A 295 14.31 13.50 -40.31
C ASN A 295 14.18 12.02 -39.92
N GLY A 296 12.99 11.56 -39.50
CA GLY A 296 12.72 10.18 -39.11
C GLY A 296 13.00 9.90 -37.63
N GLU A 297 13.40 10.90 -36.84
CA GLU A 297 13.56 10.75 -35.40
C GLU A 297 12.20 10.70 -34.71
N CYS A 298 12.00 9.68 -33.87
CA CYS A 298 10.82 9.51 -33.06
C CYS A 298 11.16 9.17 -31.61
N TYR A 299 10.59 9.92 -30.68
CA TYR A 299 10.77 9.71 -29.24
C TYR A 299 9.44 9.56 -28.52
N ILE A 300 9.39 8.65 -27.55
CA ILE A 300 8.27 8.53 -26.61
C ILE A 300 8.74 9.05 -25.25
N ILE A 301 7.98 10.00 -24.71
CA ILE A 301 8.34 10.73 -23.51
C ILE A 301 7.27 10.53 -22.44
N ASP A 302 7.69 10.17 -21.23
CA ASP A 302 6.83 10.09 -20.04
C ASP A 302 7.35 11.07 -18.98
N PHE A 303 6.44 11.91 -18.48
CA PHE A 303 6.76 12.88 -17.44
C PHE A 303 6.55 12.22 -16.07
N LYS A 304 7.51 12.37 -15.14
CA LYS A 304 7.37 11.82 -13.79
C LYS A 304 7.64 12.89 -12.74
N THR A 305 6.68 13.13 -11.85
CA THR A 305 6.90 13.92 -10.62
C THR A 305 7.50 13.08 -9.48
N GLY A 306 7.54 11.76 -9.65
CA GLY A 306 8.03 10.78 -8.68
C GLY A 306 9.39 10.18 -9.05
N THR A 307 9.59 8.91 -8.65
CA THR A 307 10.80 8.17 -9.04
C THR A 307 10.68 7.65 -10.46
N VAL A 308 11.72 7.92 -11.26
CA VAL A 308 11.90 7.36 -12.61
C VAL A 308 12.50 5.95 -12.49
N PRO A 309 12.02 4.98 -13.28
CA PRO A 309 12.64 3.66 -13.35
C PRO A 309 14.10 3.74 -13.78
N ASN A 310 14.96 2.88 -13.24
CA ASN A 310 16.34 2.84 -13.70
C ASN A 310 16.45 2.13 -15.06
N LYS A 311 17.51 2.42 -15.83
CA LYS A 311 17.70 1.83 -17.18
C LYS A 311 17.69 0.30 -17.18
N LYS A 312 18.20 -0.34 -16.11
CA LYS A 312 18.22 -1.81 -16.01
C LYS A 312 16.82 -2.39 -15.87
N GLU A 313 15.95 -1.77 -15.08
CA GLU A 313 14.55 -2.21 -14.94
C GLU A 313 13.79 -2.14 -16.27
N VAL A 314 14.06 -1.11 -17.08
CA VAL A 314 13.46 -0.96 -18.41
C VAL A 314 14.00 -2.02 -19.37
N GLN A 315 15.32 -2.21 -19.43
CA GLN A 315 15.96 -3.25 -20.26
C GLN A 315 15.54 -4.68 -19.88
N GLN A 316 15.24 -4.92 -18.60
CA GLN A 316 14.72 -6.20 -18.11
C GLN A 316 13.22 -6.37 -18.33
N GLY A 317 12.52 -5.34 -18.84
CA GLY A 317 11.08 -5.39 -19.09
C GLY A 317 10.25 -5.39 -17.81
N ILE A 318 10.78 -4.84 -16.70
CA ILE A 318 10.04 -4.68 -15.44
C ILE A 318 9.24 -3.37 -15.47
N ALA A 319 9.89 -2.28 -15.92
CA ALA A 319 9.22 -1.00 -16.15
C ALA A 319 8.67 -0.98 -17.58
N THR A 320 7.44 -1.46 -17.73
CA THR A 320 6.90 -1.82 -19.06
C THR A 320 6.22 -0.69 -19.80
N GLN A 321 5.90 0.42 -19.13
CA GLN A 321 5.06 1.49 -19.68
C GLN A 321 5.55 2.00 -21.06
N LEU A 322 6.74 2.60 -21.11
CA LEU A 322 7.31 3.15 -22.37
C LEU A 322 7.66 2.06 -23.40
N ILE A 323 7.99 0.84 -22.94
CA ILE A 323 8.25 -0.29 -23.84
C ILE A 323 6.97 -0.72 -24.56
N ILE A 324 5.86 -0.83 -23.83
CA ILE A 324 4.57 -1.19 -24.42
C ILE A 324 4.09 -0.09 -25.37
N GLU A 325 4.22 1.18 -24.99
CA GLU A 325 3.95 2.30 -25.89
C GLU A 325 4.81 2.22 -27.15
N SER A 326 6.10 1.86 -27.04
CA SER A 326 6.98 1.65 -28.19
C SER A 326 6.52 0.53 -29.11
N ILE A 327 6.08 -0.61 -28.55
CA ILE A 327 5.52 -1.72 -29.32
C ILE A 327 4.23 -1.29 -30.04
N ILE A 328 3.36 -0.55 -29.35
CA ILE A 328 2.11 -0.04 -29.93
C ILE A 328 2.42 0.92 -31.09
N LEU A 329 3.38 1.82 -30.94
CA LEU A 329 3.80 2.74 -32.00
C LEU A 329 4.39 1.99 -33.21
N TYR A 330 5.30 1.05 -32.95
CA TYR A 330 5.93 0.25 -33.99
C TYR A 330 4.93 -0.56 -34.82
N ARG A 331 3.84 -1.02 -34.18
CA ARG A 331 2.75 -1.75 -34.83
C ARG A 331 1.63 -0.86 -35.39
N GLY A 332 1.77 0.46 -35.34
CA GLY A 332 0.76 1.40 -35.84
C GLY A 332 -0.54 1.43 -35.05
N GLY A 333 -0.47 1.13 -33.75
CA GLY A 333 -1.63 1.03 -32.86
C GLY A 333 -2.12 2.36 -32.27
N PHE A 334 -1.38 3.46 -32.44
CA PHE A 334 -1.81 4.80 -32.01
C PHE A 334 -2.75 5.44 -33.03
N LYS A 335 -3.77 6.15 -32.54
CA LYS A 335 -4.67 6.92 -33.40
C LYS A 335 -3.92 8.09 -34.04
N ASN A 336 -4.21 8.37 -35.31
CA ASN A 336 -3.67 9.53 -36.05
C ASN A 336 -2.14 9.59 -36.16
N LEU A 337 -1.45 8.47 -35.93
CA LEU A 337 -0.01 8.33 -36.08
C LEU A 337 0.29 7.12 -36.97
N PRO A 338 1.21 7.24 -37.95
CA PRO A 338 1.64 6.08 -38.72
C PRO A 338 2.49 5.15 -37.86
N ALA A 339 2.62 3.89 -38.30
CA ALA A 339 3.58 2.96 -37.70
C ALA A 339 5.00 3.49 -37.90
N MET A 340 5.78 3.55 -36.83
CA MET A 340 7.16 4.02 -36.86
C MET A 340 7.98 3.40 -35.73
N MET A 341 9.28 3.26 -35.96
CA MET A 341 10.21 2.77 -34.94
C MET A 341 10.66 3.93 -34.04
N PRO A 342 10.42 3.89 -32.72
CA PRO A 342 10.98 4.90 -31.83
C PRO A 342 12.50 4.71 -31.70
N ASN A 343 13.25 5.79 -31.80
CA ASN A 343 14.70 5.79 -31.62
C ASN A 343 15.06 5.80 -30.14
N LYS A 344 14.27 6.49 -29.32
CA LYS A 344 14.49 6.63 -27.87
C LYS A 344 13.17 6.63 -27.11
N ILE A 345 13.24 6.10 -25.89
CA ILE A 345 12.27 6.36 -24.84
C ILE A 345 12.94 7.24 -23.79
N ILE A 346 12.20 8.25 -23.31
CA ILE A 346 12.73 9.30 -22.45
C ILE A 346 11.83 9.46 -21.24
N TYR A 347 12.41 9.31 -20.05
CA TYR A 347 11.74 9.75 -18.83
C TYR A 347 12.21 11.15 -18.48
N ILE A 348 11.27 12.08 -18.33
CA ILE A 348 11.56 13.44 -17.85
C ILE A 348 11.07 13.56 -16.42
N LYS A 349 12.01 13.55 -15.47
CA LYS A 349 11.71 13.74 -14.06
C LYS A 349 11.57 15.22 -13.76
N ILE A 350 10.40 15.60 -13.23
CA ILE A 350 10.12 16.94 -12.74
C ILE A 350 10.49 16.99 -11.26
N THR A 351 11.50 17.80 -10.93
CA THR A 351 12.04 17.94 -9.57
C THR A 351 11.71 19.31 -8.96
N SER A 352 12.05 19.48 -7.68
CA SER A 352 11.87 20.76 -6.97
C SER A 352 13.15 21.62 -6.93
N THR A 353 14.25 21.15 -7.52
CA THR A 353 15.58 21.77 -7.44
C THR A 353 16.19 21.84 -8.84
N LYS A 354 16.73 23.00 -9.24
CA LYS A 354 17.31 23.15 -10.58
C LYS A 354 18.46 22.13 -10.82
N PRO A 355 18.55 21.52 -12.02
CA PRO A 355 17.59 21.61 -13.13
C PRO A 355 16.25 20.92 -12.80
N LEU A 356 15.14 21.60 -13.10
CA LEU A 356 13.79 21.09 -12.78
C LEU A 356 13.41 19.92 -13.67
N LEU A 357 13.94 19.83 -14.88
CA LEU A 357 13.80 18.71 -15.79
C LEU A 357 15.08 17.87 -15.79
N GLN A 358 14.96 16.60 -15.40
CA GLN A 358 16.07 15.64 -15.47
C GLN A 358 15.72 14.52 -16.45
N PHE A 359 16.59 14.31 -17.43
CA PHE A 359 16.36 13.39 -18.54
C PHE A 359 17.01 12.03 -18.29
N THR A 360 16.25 10.96 -18.50
CA THR A 360 16.78 9.60 -18.59
C THR A 360 16.41 9.02 -19.93
N GLU A 361 17.38 9.01 -20.84
CA GLU A 361 17.21 8.51 -22.21
C GLU A 361 17.69 7.06 -22.33
N ILE A 362 16.93 6.26 -23.07
CA ILE A 362 17.24 4.89 -23.41
C ILE A 362 16.99 4.71 -24.91
N THR A 363 18.03 4.31 -25.65
CA THR A 363 17.90 3.96 -27.07
C THR A 363 17.08 2.69 -27.21
N VAL A 364 16.20 2.67 -28.20
CA VAL A 364 15.36 1.51 -28.53
C VAL A 364 15.69 1.07 -29.95
N ASP A 365 15.83 -0.24 -30.13
CA ASP A 365 16.01 -0.88 -31.43
C ASP A 365 15.01 -2.03 -31.59
N GLN A 366 14.93 -2.55 -32.82
CA GLN A 366 13.96 -3.57 -33.16
C GLN A 366 14.19 -4.86 -32.37
N GLU A 367 15.46 -5.24 -32.15
CA GLU A 367 15.83 -6.43 -31.38
C GLU A 367 15.31 -6.36 -29.94
N MET A 368 15.46 -5.20 -29.30
CA MET A 368 14.94 -4.94 -27.96
C MET A 368 13.41 -5.07 -27.92
N LEU A 369 12.69 -4.47 -28.87
CA LEU A 369 11.23 -4.56 -28.90
C LEU A 369 10.75 -5.98 -29.17
N ASP A 370 11.36 -6.70 -30.11
CA ASP A 370 11.00 -8.09 -30.43
C ASP A 370 11.18 -9.00 -29.21
N LYS A 371 12.28 -8.82 -28.46
CA LYS A 371 12.51 -9.54 -27.20
C LYS A 371 11.44 -9.24 -26.15
N HIS A 372 11.05 -7.97 -25.99
CA HIS A 372 9.99 -7.60 -25.04
C HIS A 372 8.61 -8.11 -25.47
N VAL A 373 8.32 -8.16 -26.77
CA VAL A 373 7.09 -8.78 -27.29
C VAL A 373 7.06 -10.26 -26.96
N LEU A 374 8.15 -10.99 -27.16
CA LEU A 374 8.24 -12.41 -26.81
C LEU A 374 8.01 -12.62 -25.32
N GLY A 375 8.72 -11.87 -24.46
CA GLY A 375 8.55 -11.96 -23.01
C GLY A 375 7.13 -11.60 -22.53
N LEU A 376 6.48 -10.63 -23.18
CA LEU A 376 5.08 -10.28 -22.90
C LEU A 376 4.14 -11.44 -23.26
N VAL A 377 4.34 -12.08 -24.41
CA VAL A 377 3.55 -13.24 -24.84
C VAL A 377 3.73 -14.41 -23.86
N GLU A 378 4.97 -14.73 -23.49
CA GLU A 378 5.28 -15.78 -22.51
C GLU A 378 4.64 -15.51 -21.14
N LEU A 379 4.74 -14.27 -20.64
CA LEU A 379 4.14 -13.86 -19.37
C LEU A 379 2.61 -14.05 -19.39
N LEU A 380 1.95 -13.61 -20.45
CA LEU A 380 0.49 -13.74 -20.57
C LEU A 380 0.07 -15.20 -20.77
N GLN A 381 0.85 -16.01 -21.51
CA GLN A 381 0.60 -17.45 -21.66
C GLN A 381 0.67 -18.18 -20.31
N TYR A 382 1.65 -17.88 -19.47
CA TYR A 382 1.80 -18.49 -18.14
C TYR A 382 0.54 -18.32 -17.27
N TYR A 383 -0.06 -17.12 -17.25
CA TYR A 383 -1.27 -16.88 -16.44
C TYR A 383 -2.56 -17.38 -17.09
N ILE A 384 -2.67 -17.31 -18.42
CA ILE A 384 -3.93 -17.64 -19.13
C ILE A 384 -4.05 -19.12 -19.46
N LYS A 385 -2.95 -19.76 -19.89
CA LYS A 385 -2.93 -21.16 -20.31
C LYS A 385 -2.54 -22.09 -19.18
N ASP A 386 -1.46 -21.77 -18.47
CA ASP A 386 -0.86 -22.70 -17.50
C ASP A 386 -1.46 -22.58 -16.09
N GLY A 387 -2.42 -21.66 -15.90
CA GLY A 387 -3.07 -21.44 -14.60
C GLY A 387 -2.10 -20.88 -13.56
N GLY A 388 -1.16 -20.05 -14.00
CA GLY A 388 -0.11 -19.45 -13.16
C GLY A 388 -0.66 -18.85 -11.87
N VAL A 389 0.07 -19.05 -10.77
CA VAL A 389 -0.33 -18.57 -9.45
C VAL A 389 -0.09 -17.06 -9.34
N PHE A 390 -1.13 -16.31 -8.96
CA PHE A 390 -1.02 -14.88 -8.69
C PHE A 390 -0.45 -14.62 -7.29
N PHE A 391 0.85 -14.85 -7.10
CA PHE A 391 1.52 -14.64 -5.81
C PHE A 391 1.55 -13.16 -5.37
N PRO A 392 1.41 -12.87 -4.07
CA PRO A 392 1.59 -11.53 -3.53
C PRO A 392 3.09 -11.17 -3.49
N SER A 393 3.50 -10.26 -4.37
CA SER A 393 4.90 -9.84 -4.59
C SER A 393 5.91 -11.00 -4.62
N PRO A 394 6.04 -11.71 -5.76
CA PRO A 394 6.90 -12.90 -5.88
C PRO A 394 8.39 -12.61 -5.67
N VAL A 395 8.81 -11.35 -5.78
CA VAL A 395 10.20 -10.91 -5.55
C VAL A 395 10.18 -9.63 -4.72
N ASP A 396 10.65 -9.70 -3.47
CA ASP A 396 10.66 -8.55 -2.54
C ASP A 396 11.34 -7.31 -3.12
N LYS A 397 12.42 -7.49 -3.90
CA LYS A 397 13.14 -6.39 -4.56
C LYS A 397 12.32 -5.67 -5.63
N LEU A 398 11.30 -6.32 -6.18
CA LEU A 398 10.43 -5.79 -7.25
C LEU A 398 9.09 -5.29 -6.72
N ALA A 399 8.82 -5.49 -5.42
CA ALA A 399 7.56 -5.14 -4.79
C ALA A 399 7.21 -3.66 -5.04
N PRO A 400 5.94 -3.35 -5.39
CA PRO A 400 5.54 -1.98 -5.64
C PRO A 400 5.62 -1.17 -4.33
N LYS A 401 6.05 0.09 -4.44
CA LYS A 401 6.11 1.02 -3.29
C LYS A 401 4.76 1.20 -2.61
N TYR A 402 3.69 1.12 -3.38
CA TYR A 402 2.32 1.23 -2.90
C TYR A 402 1.53 0.00 -3.34
N ASN A 403 0.92 -0.71 -2.39
CA ASN A 403 0.16 -1.93 -2.64
C ASN A 403 -1.20 -1.87 -1.95
N ASN A 404 -2.21 -1.40 -2.69
CA ASN A 404 -3.60 -1.30 -2.22
C ASN A 404 -4.17 -2.62 -1.74
N TYR A 405 -3.72 -3.75 -2.27
CA TYR A 405 -4.29 -5.06 -2.02
C TYR A 405 -3.48 -5.89 -1.01
N LYS A 406 -2.43 -5.32 -0.41
CA LYS A 406 -1.56 -6.01 0.56
C LYS A 406 -2.36 -6.59 1.74
N HIS A 407 -3.39 -5.89 2.20
CA HIS A 407 -4.24 -6.32 3.30
C HIS A 407 -5.13 -7.53 2.96
N LEU A 408 -5.35 -7.81 1.67
CA LEU A 408 -6.08 -8.99 1.18
C LEU A 408 -5.16 -10.20 0.96
N ALA A 409 -3.85 -9.95 0.79
CA ALA A 409 -2.87 -10.99 0.50
C ALA A 409 -2.82 -12.03 1.63
N ARG A 410 -2.69 -13.29 1.24
CA ARG A 410 -2.42 -14.42 2.13
C ARG A 410 -1.04 -14.95 1.79
N TYR A 411 -0.16 -14.94 2.78
CA TYR A 411 1.18 -15.50 2.67
C TYR A 411 1.11 -16.91 3.21
N LEU A 412 1.38 -17.89 2.35
CA LEU A 412 1.60 -19.26 2.80
C LEU A 412 2.94 -19.27 3.54
N ILE A 413 2.92 -19.62 4.83
CA ILE A 413 4.11 -19.80 5.67
C ILE A 413 4.60 -21.23 5.49
#